data_AF-A0A6A3XHN7-F1
#
_entry.id   AF-A0A6A3XHN7-F1
#
_cell.length_a   1.000
_cell.length_b   1.000
_cell.length_c   1.000
_cell.angle_alpha   90.00
_cell.angle_beta   90.00
_cell.angle_gamma   90.00
#
_symmetry.space_group_name_H-M   'P 1'
#
loop_
_entity.id
_entity.type
_entity.pdbx_description
1 polymer ?
#
loop_
_entity_poly.entity_id
_entity_poly.type
_entity_poly.pdbx_seq_one_letter_code
_entity_poly.pdbx_strand_id
1 'polypeptide(L)'
;MTTSLAAALTQALDASFPRVAFTMAYGSGVFQQKDHDASASMVDLVFAVDDPLAWHAQNLERNPQHYSVLKYLGAANVAAFQEKFGAGVYYNTLVPLTGKLLGTRLIKYGVVSTQTLCEDLLTWKTLYLSGRMHKPVSILDTSDAIQAASSTNLSHALNYALLCLPEKFSEHDLYMKIAGISYLGDFRMTFGENPKKVRNIVDGNLKSFRELYQHTIQNSPFMSRSLSNGDLLLANSNDLKPSPTRLADSTTKLSPRSSCGALSLRSCSGQVARRASKVSPLLGA
;
A
#
# COMPACT_ATOMS: atom_id res chain seq x y z
N MET A 1 -9.00 -30.00 17.70
CA MET A 1 -8.47 -29.13 16.63
C MET A 1 -8.82 -27.69 16.99
N THR A 2 -7.84 -26.85 17.26
CA THR A 2 -8.07 -25.42 17.50
C THR A 2 -8.47 -24.77 16.17
N THR A 3 -9.69 -24.23 16.10
CA THR A 3 -10.14 -23.50 14.90
C THR A 3 -9.39 -22.17 14.85
N SER A 4 -8.83 -21.80 13.70
CA SER A 4 -8.14 -20.51 13.56
C SER A 4 -9.15 -19.35 13.70
N LEU A 5 -8.70 -18.21 14.24
CA LEU A 5 -9.56 -17.02 14.36
C LEU A 5 -10.14 -16.60 13.00
N ALA A 6 -9.36 -16.73 11.92
CA ALA A 6 -9.82 -16.45 10.56
C ALA A 6 -11.02 -17.34 10.17
N ALA A 7 -10.94 -18.65 10.39
CA ALA A 7 -12.04 -19.56 10.07
C ALA A 7 -13.30 -19.31 10.93
N ALA A 8 -13.12 -18.98 12.21
CA ALA A 8 -14.23 -18.61 13.09
C ALA A 8 -14.90 -17.28 12.67
N LEU A 9 -14.10 -16.29 12.24
CA LEU A 9 -14.60 -15.03 11.70
C LEU A 9 -15.35 -15.25 10.40
N THR A 10 -14.78 -15.97 9.43
CA THR A 10 -15.44 -16.27 8.15
C THR A 10 -16.81 -16.91 8.37
N GLN A 11 -16.89 -17.95 9.20
CA GLN A 11 -18.17 -18.59 9.53
C GLN A 11 -19.20 -17.60 10.10
N ALA A 12 -18.80 -16.76 11.05
CA ALA A 12 -19.70 -15.80 11.67
C ALA A 12 -20.17 -14.71 10.68
N LEU A 13 -19.27 -14.26 9.81
CA LEU A 13 -19.56 -13.23 8.81
C LEU A 13 -20.52 -13.75 7.73
N ASP A 14 -20.26 -14.95 7.20
CA ASP A 14 -21.12 -15.58 6.18
C ASP A 14 -22.55 -15.79 6.67
N ALA A 15 -22.71 -16.07 7.97
CA ALA A 15 -24.02 -16.23 8.58
C ALA A 15 -24.75 -14.89 8.83
N SER A 16 -24.02 -13.79 9.03
CA SER A 16 -24.57 -12.52 9.53
C SER A 16 -24.76 -11.44 8.46
N PHE A 17 -23.99 -11.49 7.36
CA PHE A 17 -23.94 -10.43 6.36
C PHE A 17 -24.40 -10.88 4.97
N PRO A 18 -24.84 -9.95 4.10
CA PRO A 18 -24.97 -10.22 2.67
C PRO A 18 -23.60 -10.51 2.04
N ARG A 19 -23.61 -11.15 0.86
CA ARG A 19 -22.39 -11.52 0.12
C ARG A 19 -21.49 -10.30 -0.11
N VAL A 20 -20.19 -10.51 0.04
CA VAL A 20 -19.13 -9.54 -0.24
C VAL A 20 -18.19 -10.12 -1.30
N ALA A 21 -17.42 -9.26 -1.97
CA ALA A 21 -16.41 -9.66 -2.95
C ALA A 21 -15.00 -9.81 -2.32
N PHE A 22 -14.80 -9.22 -1.15
CA PHE A 22 -13.56 -9.27 -0.39
C PHE A 22 -13.81 -8.93 1.07
N THR A 23 -13.06 -9.59 1.95
CA THR A 23 -13.02 -9.27 3.37
C THR A 23 -11.59 -9.30 3.87
N MET A 24 -11.18 -8.23 4.55
CA MET A 24 -9.99 -8.24 5.38
C MET A 24 -10.32 -7.94 6.84
N ALA A 25 -9.65 -8.65 7.74
CA ALA A 25 -9.64 -8.38 9.17
C ALA A 25 -8.27 -7.83 9.58
N TYR A 26 -8.25 -6.84 10.45
CA TYR A 26 -7.04 -6.17 10.87
C TYR A 26 -7.15 -5.58 12.28
N GLY A 27 -6.03 -4.99 12.75
CA GLY A 27 -5.99 -4.30 14.03
C GLY A 27 -5.53 -5.21 15.17
N SER A 28 -5.54 -4.68 16.39
CA SER A 28 -5.04 -5.39 17.59
C SER A 28 -5.89 -6.60 17.97
N GLY A 29 -7.15 -6.69 17.53
CA GLY A 29 -8.01 -7.86 17.73
C GLY A 29 -7.68 -9.06 16.83
N VAL A 30 -6.82 -8.87 15.81
CA VAL A 30 -6.38 -9.91 14.86
C VAL A 30 -4.89 -10.16 14.95
N PHE A 31 -4.10 -9.09 15.09
CA PHE A 31 -2.65 -9.13 15.17
C PHE A 31 -2.20 -8.65 16.54
N GLN A 32 -1.38 -9.44 17.23
CA GLN A 32 -0.88 -9.09 18.55
C GLN A 32 0.00 -7.83 18.44
N GLN A 33 -0.35 -6.78 19.18
CA GLN A 33 0.52 -5.63 19.38
C GLN A 33 1.25 -5.82 20.71
N LYS A 34 2.52 -5.42 20.75
CA LYS A 34 3.29 -5.41 22.00
C LYS A 34 2.51 -4.58 23.04
N ASP A 35 2.30 -5.15 24.23
CA ASP A 35 1.59 -4.55 25.36
C ASP A 35 0.06 -4.41 25.23
N HIS A 36 -0.61 -5.18 24.36
CA HIS A 36 -2.09 -5.16 24.23
C HIS A 36 -2.72 -6.57 24.17
N ASP A 37 -3.80 -6.79 24.94
CA ASP A 37 -4.56 -8.03 24.90
C ASP A 37 -5.50 -8.06 23.68
N ALA A 38 -5.25 -9.00 22.78
CA ALA A 38 -6.02 -9.19 21.55
C ALA A 38 -7.41 -9.81 21.82
N SER A 39 -7.63 -10.43 22.97
CA SER A 39 -8.87 -11.15 23.29
C SER A 39 -10.05 -10.22 23.57
N ALA A 40 -9.78 -9.06 24.16
CA ALA A 40 -10.76 -8.02 24.50
C ALA A 40 -10.87 -6.91 23.43
N SER A 41 -9.99 -6.93 22.42
CA SER A 41 -9.92 -5.89 21.39
C SER A 41 -11.01 -6.07 20.33
N MET A 42 -11.63 -4.97 19.93
CA MET A 42 -12.55 -4.94 18.79
C MET A 42 -11.82 -5.38 17.52
N VAL A 43 -12.50 -6.17 16.68
CA VAL A 43 -11.96 -6.60 15.40
C VAL A 43 -12.34 -5.58 14.33
N ASP A 44 -11.34 -5.00 13.66
CA ASP A 44 -11.55 -4.10 12.54
C ASP A 44 -11.65 -4.90 11.23
N LEU A 45 -12.69 -4.64 10.44
CA LEU A 45 -12.99 -5.31 9.19
C LEU A 45 -13.18 -4.28 8.07
N VAL A 46 -12.88 -4.69 6.85
CA VAL A 46 -13.29 -3.98 5.63
C VAL A 46 -13.89 -4.99 4.66
N PHE A 47 -15.05 -4.66 4.12
CA PHE A 47 -15.76 -5.38 3.09
C PHE A 47 -15.69 -4.60 1.79
N ALA A 48 -15.26 -5.26 0.71
CA ALA A 48 -15.48 -4.74 -0.64
C ALA A 48 -16.74 -5.37 -1.24
N VAL A 49 -17.57 -4.53 -1.84
CA VAL A 49 -18.85 -4.95 -2.43
C VAL A 49 -18.97 -4.38 -3.84
N ASP A 50 -19.55 -5.15 -4.75
CA ASP A 50 -19.66 -4.73 -6.15
C ASP A 50 -20.75 -3.65 -6.35
N ASP A 51 -21.85 -3.77 -5.62
CA ASP A 51 -22.95 -2.79 -5.58
C ASP A 51 -23.23 -2.37 -4.13
N PRO A 52 -22.64 -1.25 -3.66
CA PRO A 52 -22.88 -0.74 -2.32
C PRO A 52 -24.35 -0.42 -2.02
N LEU A 53 -25.12 0.03 -3.03
CA LEU A 53 -26.53 0.37 -2.84
C LEU A 53 -27.34 -0.90 -2.54
N ALA A 54 -27.22 -1.91 -3.38
CA ALA A 54 -27.90 -3.18 -3.18
C ALA A 54 -27.44 -3.88 -1.90
N TRP A 55 -26.14 -3.82 -1.59
CA TRP A 55 -25.60 -4.40 -0.36
C TRP A 55 -26.14 -3.72 0.90
N HIS A 56 -26.15 -2.37 0.93
CA HIS A 56 -26.69 -1.62 2.06
C HIS A 56 -28.19 -1.83 2.24
N ALA A 57 -28.96 -1.96 1.15
CA ALA A 57 -30.38 -2.30 1.23
C ALA A 57 -30.60 -3.66 1.93
N GLN A 58 -29.91 -4.71 1.47
CA GLN A 58 -29.99 -6.04 2.09
C GLN A 58 -29.50 -6.05 3.54
N ASN A 59 -28.41 -5.34 3.83
CA ASN A 59 -27.86 -5.29 5.19
C ASN A 59 -28.72 -4.43 6.13
N LEU A 60 -29.47 -3.44 5.64
CA LEU A 60 -30.45 -2.69 6.43
C LEU A 60 -31.68 -3.55 6.77
N GLU A 61 -32.11 -4.42 5.87
CA GLU A 61 -33.19 -5.38 6.14
C GLU A 61 -32.77 -6.42 7.19
N ARG A 62 -31.56 -6.97 7.06
CA ARG A 62 -31.05 -8.01 7.98
C ARG A 62 -30.57 -7.44 9.32
N ASN A 63 -29.89 -6.30 9.29
CA ASN A 63 -29.16 -5.74 10.41
C ASN A 63 -29.41 -4.24 10.62
N PRO A 64 -30.67 -3.79 10.76
CA PRO A 64 -31.00 -2.36 10.92
C PRO A 64 -30.37 -1.71 12.16
N GLN A 65 -29.99 -2.51 13.15
CA GLN A 65 -29.36 -2.06 14.40
C GLN A 65 -27.87 -1.70 14.25
N HIS A 66 -27.19 -2.14 13.16
CA HIS A 66 -25.79 -1.79 12.94
C HIS A 66 -25.61 -0.33 12.53
N TYR A 67 -26.63 0.24 11.90
CA TYR A 67 -26.61 1.59 11.36
C TYR A 67 -27.07 2.61 12.41
N SER A 68 -26.39 3.75 12.40
CA SER A 68 -26.81 4.93 13.15
C SER A 68 -28.09 5.56 12.56
N VAL A 69 -28.41 6.79 12.97
CA VAL A 69 -29.59 7.55 12.52
C VAL A 69 -29.68 7.65 10.98
N LEU A 70 -28.57 7.51 10.26
CA LEU A 70 -28.54 7.51 8.79
C LEU A 70 -29.42 6.44 8.13
N LYS A 71 -29.79 5.36 8.84
CA LYS A 71 -30.72 4.35 8.32
C LYS A 71 -32.09 4.93 7.95
N TYR A 72 -32.55 5.97 8.65
CA TYR A 72 -33.85 6.58 8.40
C TYR A 72 -33.89 7.36 7.08
N LEU A 73 -32.74 7.62 6.46
CA LEU A 73 -32.63 8.24 5.14
C LEU A 73 -32.59 7.20 4.00
N GLY A 74 -32.52 5.91 4.32
CA GLY A 74 -32.51 4.81 3.34
C GLY A 74 -31.14 4.50 2.72
N ALA A 75 -31.04 3.32 2.09
CA ALA A 75 -29.80 2.77 1.54
C ALA A 75 -29.14 3.67 0.48
N ALA A 76 -29.93 4.36 -0.34
CA ALA A 76 -29.44 5.28 -1.37
C ALA A 76 -28.59 6.42 -0.79
N ASN A 77 -29.02 6.99 0.34
CA ASN A 77 -28.27 8.05 1.00
C ASN A 77 -27.02 7.53 1.71
N VAL A 78 -27.07 6.32 2.28
CA VAL A 78 -25.89 5.67 2.85
C VAL A 78 -24.83 5.40 1.78
N ALA A 79 -25.21 4.78 0.66
CA ALA A 79 -24.32 4.52 -0.46
C ALA A 79 -23.79 5.81 -1.10
N ALA A 80 -24.64 6.83 -1.28
CA ALA A 80 -24.19 8.13 -1.77
C ALA A 80 -23.22 8.81 -0.82
N PHE A 81 -23.43 8.71 0.50
CA PHE A 81 -22.51 9.23 1.49
C PHE A 81 -21.18 8.47 1.47
N GLN A 82 -21.22 7.13 1.40
CA GLN A 82 -20.04 6.28 1.26
C GLN A 82 -19.17 6.74 0.09
N GLU A 83 -19.73 6.82 -1.12
CA GLU A 83 -18.95 7.09 -2.34
C GLU A 83 -18.48 8.55 -2.44
N LYS A 84 -19.21 9.51 -1.84
CA LYS A 84 -18.91 10.94 -1.99
C LYS A 84 -18.05 11.53 -0.88
N PHE A 85 -17.89 10.84 0.25
CA PHE A 85 -17.17 11.39 1.41
C PHE A 85 -15.97 10.54 1.82
N GLY A 86 -14.90 11.23 2.24
CA GLY A 86 -13.69 10.61 2.76
C GLY A 86 -13.00 9.72 1.74
N ALA A 87 -12.61 8.51 2.17
CA ALA A 87 -11.92 7.53 1.35
C ALA A 87 -12.86 6.55 0.62
N GLY A 88 -14.14 6.87 0.49
CA GLY A 88 -15.10 5.96 -0.11
C GLY A 88 -15.58 4.83 0.81
N VAL A 89 -15.39 4.97 2.13
CA VAL A 89 -15.64 3.90 3.11
C VAL A 89 -16.66 4.32 4.16
N TYR A 90 -17.72 3.52 4.32
CA TYR A 90 -18.72 3.72 5.37
C TYR A 90 -18.53 2.72 6.52
N TYR A 91 -18.31 3.23 7.73
CA TYR A 91 -18.06 2.39 8.90
C TYR A 91 -19.28 2.25 9.81
N ASN A 92 -19.57 1.01 10.22
CA ASN A 92 -20.37 0.70 11.39
C ASN A 92 -19.44 0.19 12.51
N THR A 93 -19.72 0.54 13.76
CA THR A 93 -18.85 0.25 14.92
C THR A 93 -19.63 -0.28 16.10
N LEU A 94 -18.94 -0.93 17.05
CA LEU A 94 -19.53 -1.53 18.26
C LEU A 94 -20.63 -2.55 17.94
N VAL A 95 -20.47 -3.26 16.82
CA VAL A 95 -21.44 -4.27 16.38
C VAL A 95 -21.08 -5.61 17.01
N PRO A 96 -21.99 -6.25 17.77
CA PRO A 96 -21.75 -7.60 18.27
C PRO A 96 -21.88 -8.62 17.11
N LEU A 97 -20.80 -9.32 16.81
CA LEU A 97 -20.77 -10.47 15.91
C LEU A 97 -20.75 -11.75 16.74
N THR A 98 -21.78 -12.58 16.57
CA THR A 98 -21.91 -13.86 17.27
C THR A 98 -21.77 -15.01 16.29
N GLY A 99 -20.84 -15.92 16.56
CA GLY A 99 -20.66 -17.14 15.78
C GLY A 99 -20.48 -18.36 16.69
N LYS A 100 -20.86 -19.55 16.20
CA LYS A 100 -20.73 -20.79 16.98
C LYS A 100 -19.29 -21.07 17.40
N LEU A 101 -18.34 -20.82 16.50
CA LEU A 101 -16.91 -21.00 16.76
C LEU A 101 -16.23 -19.75 17.32
N LEU A 102 -16.81 -18.57 17.09
CA LEU A 102 -16.23 -17.28 17.47
C LEU A 102 -16.61 -16.86 18.91
N GLY A 103 -17.76 -17.32 19.40
CA GLY A 103 -18.44 -16.67 20.52
C GLY A 103 -19.00 -15.32 20.07
N THR A 104 -19.12 -14.36 21.01
CA THR A 104 -19.51 -12.97 20.70
C THR A 104 -18.29 -12.07 20.77
N ARG A 105 -18.06 -11.28 19.71
CA ARG A 105 -17.03 -10.25 19.66
C ARG A 105 -17.58 -8.95 19.11
N LEU A 106 -17.07 -7.83 19.62
CA LEU A 106 -17.36 -6.54 19.01
C LEU A 106 -16.52 -6.37 17.74
N ILE A 107 -17.17 -5.89 16.69
CA ILE A 107 -16.55 -5.58 15.41
C ILE A 107 -16.81 -4.12 15.03
N LYS A 108 -15.88 -3.59 14.24
CA LYS A 108 -16.07 -2.41 13.42
C LYS A 108 -15.84 -2.81 11.98
N TYR A 109 -16.80 -2.59 11.09
CA TYR A 109 -16.65 -2.95 9.69
C TYR A 109 -16.87 -1.74 8.78
N GLY A 110 -15.96 -1.55 7.84
CA GLY A 110 -16.08 -0.58 6.75
C GLY A 110 -16.61 -1.24 5.49
N VAL A 111 -17.47 -0.56 4.76
CA VAL A 111 -17.96 -0.98 3.44
C VAL A 111 -17.38 -0.03 2.40
N VAL A 112 -16.81 -0.57 1.33
CA VAL A 112 -16.23 0.16 0.19
C VAL A 112 -16.64 -0.54 -1.10
N SER A 113 -16.79 0.18 -2.21
CA SER A 113 -16.98 -0.47 -3.50
C SER A 113 -15.71 -1.18 -3.96
N THR A 114 -15.85 -2.33 -4.64
CA THR A 114 -14.73 -3.05 -5.26
C THR A 114 -13.91 -2.13 -6.17
N GLN A 115 -14.60 -1.26 -6.93
CA GLN A 115 -13.97 -0.28 -7.81
C GLN A 115 -13.08 0.71 -7.02
N THR A 116 -13.63 1.34 -5.99
CA THR A 116 -12.90 2.33 -5.19
C THR A 116 -11.72 1.71 -4.45
N LEU A 117 -11.86 0.48 -3.93
CA LEU A 117 -10.74 -0.24 -3.32
C LEU A 117 -9.62 -0.52 -4.33
N CYS A 118 -9.96 -1.05 -5.51
CA CYS A 118 -8.98 -1.31 -6.57
C CYS A 118 -8.28 -0.02 -7.03
N GLU A 119 -9.03 1.07 -7.22
CA GLU A 119 -8.46 2.37 -7.59
C GLU A 119 -7.48 2.87 -6.52
N ASP A 120 -7.82 2.81 -5.24
CA ASP A 120 -6.92 3.22 -4.16
C ASP A 120 -5.67 2.33 -4.07
N LEU A 121 -5.81 1.01 -4.27
CA LEU A 121 -4.69 0.06 -4.29
C LEU A 121 -3.72 0.30 -5.46
N LEU A 122 -4.24 0.65 -6.64
CA LEU A 122 -3.45 0.83 -7.85
C LEU A 122 -2.83 2.23 -7.96
N THR A 123 -3.51 3.25 -7.45
CA THR A 123 -3.15 4.66 -7.71
C THR A 123 -2.81 5.46 -6.46
N TRP A 124 -3.03 4.91 -5.27
CA TRP A 124 -2.90 5.61 -3.99
C TRP A 124 -3.72 6.90 -3.93
N LYS A 125 -4.89 6.92 -4.58
CA LYS A 125 -5.80 8.07 -4.66
C LYS A 125 -6.02 8.76 -3.32
N THR A 126 -6.22 7.99 -2.26
CA THR A 126 -6.38 8.49 -0.89
C THR A 126 -5.31 7.97 0.06
N LEU A 127 -4.63 6.87 -0.32
CA LEU A 127 -3.67 6.14 0.52
C LEU A 127 -4.32 5.53 1.78
N TYR A 128 -5.65 5.56 1.91
CA TYR A 128 -6.33 5.17 3.13
C TYR A 128 -6.36 3.66 3.34
N LEU A 129 -6.94 2.92 2.38
CA LEU A 129 -7.01 1.46 2.44
C LEU A 129 -5.72 0.83 1.90
N SER A 130 -5.17 1.38 0.82
CA SER A 130 -3.88 0.94 0.27
C SER A 130 -2.75 1.06 1.28
N GLY A 131 -2.67 2.18 2.01
CA GLY A 131 -1.74 2.36 3.13
C GLY A 131 -1.95 1.35 4.25
N ARG A 132 -3.21 0.95 4.53
CA ARG A 132 -3.48 -0.12 5.50
C ARG A 132 -2.98 -1.48 4.99
N MET A 133 -3.15 -1.75 3.70
CA MET A 133 -2.77 -3.00 3.03
C MET A 133 -1.27 -3.09 2.68
N HIS A 134 -0.48 -2.04 2.91
CA HIS A 134 0.99 -2.15 2.95
C HIS A 134 1.49 -2.93 4.17
N LYS A 135 0.63 -3.11 5.17
CA LYS A 135 0.93 -3.79 6.44
C LYS A 135 0.14 -5.10 6.52
N PRO A 136 0.57 -6.07 7.34
CA PRO A 136 -0.16 -7.32 7.51
C PRO A 136 -1.65 -7.12 7.83
N VAL A 137 -2.46 -7.87 7.11
CA VAL A 137 -3.93 -8.00 7.22
C VAL A 137 -4.30 -9.47 7.04
N SER A 138 -5.37 -9.92 7.68
CA SER A 138 -5.90 -11.28 7.50
C SER A 138 -6.97 -11.24 6.42
N ILE A 139 -6.65 -11.70 5.22
CA ILE A 139 -7.63 -11.82 4.13
C ILE A 139 -8.50 -13.04 4.40
N LEU A 140 -9.81 -12.82 4.57
CA LEU A 140 -10.80 -13.86 4.83
C LEU A 140 -11.52 -14.31 3.56
N ASP A 141 -11.68 -13.38 2.62
CA ASP A 141 -12.25 -13.63 1.29
C ASP A 141 -11.64 -12.62 0.30
N THR A 142 -11.46 -13.00 -0.96
CA THR A 142 -10.88 -12.12 -1.99
C THR A 142 -11.32 -12.51 -3.40
N SER A 143 -11.43 -11.51 -4.26
CA SER A 143 -11.53 -11.69 -5.71
C SER A 143 -10.16 -11.56 -6.39
N ASP A 144 -10.04 -12.12 -7.58
CA ASP A 144 -8.80 -12.05 -8.40
C ASP A 144 -8.39 -10.61 -8.69
N ALA A 145 -9.37 -9.73 -8.96
CA ALA A 145 -9.13 -8.32 -9.24
C ALA A 145 -8.48 -7.61 -8.04
N ILE A 146 -8.99 -7.84 -6.84
CA ILE A 146 -8.47 -7.23 -5.61
C ILE A 146 -7.11 -7.85 -5.25
N GLN A 147 -6.91 -9.15 -5.50
CA GLN A 147 -5.61 -9.81 -5.30
C GLN A 147 -4.53 -9.22 -6.20
N ALA A 148 -4.83 -9.02 -7.50
CA ALA A 148 -3.92 -8.39 -8.45
C ALA A 148 -3.59 -6.93 -8.08
N ALA A 149 -4.61 -6.16 -7.70
CA ALA A 149 -4.43 -4.78 -7.23
C ALA A 149 -3.58 -4.73 -5.95
N SER A 150 -3.80 -5.67 -5.02
CA SER A 150 -3.02 -5.78 -3.78
C SER A 150 -1.55 -6.10 -4.04
N SER A 151 -1.25 -7.01 -4.98
CA SER A 151 0.14 -7.32 -5.38
C SER A 151 0.86 -6.11 -5.97
N THR A 152 0.14 -5.35 -6.81
CA THR A 152 0.64 -4.09 -7.37
C THR A 152 0.89 -3.05 -6.27
N ASN A 153 -0.03 -2.91 -5.31
CA ASN A 153 0.11 -2.02 -4.17
C ASN A 153 1.36 -2.33 -3.32
N LEU A 154 1.63 -3.61 -3.04
CA LEU A 154 2.84 -4.03 -2.31
C LEU A 154 4.11 -3.71 -3.09
N SER A 155 4.09 -3.90 -4.41
CA SER A 155 5.21 -3.55 -5.29
C SER A 155 5.49 -2.03 -5.28
N HIS A 156 4.44 -1.20 -5.31
CA HIS A 156 4.58 0.25 -5.19
C HIS A 156 5.17 0.66 -3.83
N ALA A 157 4.71 0.05 -2.73
CA ALA A 157 5.23 0.34 -1.40
C ALA A 157 6.71 -0.04 -1.26
N LEU A 158 7.09 -1.21 -1.80
CA LEU A 158 8.48 -1.65 -1.85
C LEU A 158 9.37 -0.68 -2.62
N ASN A 159 8.96 -0.30 -3.84
CA ASN A 159 9.73 0.60 -4.69
C ASN A 159 9.87 1.99 -4.05
N TYR A 160 8.80 2.52 -3.47
CA TYR A 160 8.87 3.77 -2.72
C TYR A 160 9.87 3.69 -1.56
N ALA A 161 9.84 2.61 -0.77
CA ALA A 161 10.75 2.44 0.34
C ALA A 161 12.22 2.37 -0.14
N LEU A 162 12.49 1.66 -1.23
CA LEU A 162 13.81 1.58 -1.84
C LEU A 162 14.35 2.95 -2.28
N LEU A 163 13.50 3.81 -2.85
CA LEU A 163 13.90 5.18 -3.23
C LEU A 163 14.27 6.06 -2.02
N CYS A 164 13.73 5.73 -0.83
CA CYS A 164 13.93 6.51 0.38
C CYS A 164 15.02 5.95 1.30
N LEU A 165 15.47 4.72 1.08
CA LEU A 165 16.45 4.03 1.91
C LEU A 165 17.86 4.22 1.32
N PRO A 166 18.91 4.15 2.16
CA PRO A 166 20.29 4.10 1.68
C PRO A 166 20.55 2.82 0.88
N GLU A 167 21.72 2.72 0.22
CA GLU A 167 22.12 1.53 -0.55
C GLU A 167 22.08 0.22 0.28
N LYS A 168 22.41 0.32 1.58
CA LYS A 168 22.47 -0.80 2.52
C LYS A 168 21.51 -0.55 3.67
N PHE A 169 20.59 -1.49 3.90
CA PHE A 169 19.60 -1.39 4.96
C PHE A 169 19.22 -2.79 5.48
N SER A 170 18.63 -2.82 6.67
CA SER A 170 18.10 -4.06 7.23
C SER A 170 16.66 -4.32 6.80
N GLU A 171 16.18 -5.56 6.95
CA GLU A 171 14.73 -5.86 6.80
C GLU A 171 13.87 -5.00 7.74
N HIS A 172 14.38 -4.69 8.94
CA HIS A 172 13.68 -3.83 9.89
C HIS A 172 13.50 -2.41 9.34
N ASP A 173 14.55 -1.81 8.80
CA ASP A 173 14.50 -0.48 8.19
C ASP A 173 13.51 -0.44 7.02
N LEU A 174 13.49 -1.50 6.21
CA LEU A 174 12.56 -1.66 5.09
C LEU A 174 11.12 -1.63 5.57
N TYR A 175 10.76 -2.50 6.53
CA TYR A 175 9.38 -2.58 7.02
C TYR A 175 8.97 -1.33 7.81
N MET A 176 9.90 -0.69 8.52
CA MET A 176 9.68 0.61 9.15
C MET A 176 9.35 1.68 8.10
N LYS A 177 10.09 1.72 6.99
CA LYS A 177 9.84 2.67 5.91
C LYS A 177 8.48 2.44 5.27
N ILE A 178 8.18 1.19 4.91
CA ILE A 178 6.90 0.78 4.30
C ILE A 178 5.72 1.08 5.23
N ALA A 179 5.77 0.63 6.49
CA ALA A 179 4.69 0.84 7.44
C ALA A 179 4.47 2.32 7.76
N GLY A 180 5.53 3.14 7.62
CA GLY A 180 5.51 4.59 7.79
C GLY A 180 4.84 5.36 6.65
N ILE A 181 4.70 4.80 5.45
CA ILE A 181 4.12 5.48 4.27
C ILE A 181 2.76 6.08 4.60
N SER A 182 1.88 5.29 5.22
CA SER A 182 0.52 5.71 5.58
C SER A 182 0.44 6.77 6.69
N TYR A 183 1.57 7.16 7.28
CA TYR A 183 1.67 8.12 8.37
C TYR A 183 2.42 9.39 7.95
N LEU A 184 2.99 9.43 6.73
CA LEU A 184 3.67 10.60 6.20
C LEU A 184 2.65 11.73 5.97
N GLY A 185 2.80 12.83 6.71
CA GLY A 185 1.88 13.97 6.63
C GLY A 185 0.55 13.78 7.37
N ASP A 186 0.37 12.68 8.12
CA ASP A 186 -0.81 12.48 8.95
C ASP A 186 -0.71 13.32 10.23
N PHE A 187 -1.50 14.39 10.31
CA PHE A 187 -1.53 15.29 11.47
C PHE A 187 -1.87 14.55 12.79
N ARG A 188 -2.53 13.39 12.74
CA ARG A 188 -2.84 12.58 13.93
C ARG A 188 -1.57 12.05 14.60
N MET A 189 -0.50 11.82 13.85
CA MET A 189 0.81 11.46 14.40
C MET A 189 1.51 12.65 15.08
N THR A 190 1.14 13.89 14.73
CA THR A 190 1.69 15.10 15.35
C THR A 190 0.97 15.47 16.65
N PHE A 191 -0.32 15.13 16.79
CA PHE A 191 -1.16 15.62 17.90
C PHE A 191 -1.92 14.56 18.72
N GLY A 192 -1.93 13.27 18.35
CA GLY A 192 -2.79 12.29 19.03
C GLY A 192 -2.35 10.83 19.10
N GLU A 193 -1.32 10.41 18.35
CA GLU A 193 -0.93 8.99 18.29
C GLU A 193 0.49 8.75 18.84
N ASN A 194 0.73 7.56 19.39
CA ASN A 194 2.01 7.21 20.01
C ASN A 194 3.14 7.33 18.96
N PRO A 195 4.20 8.13 19.19
CA PRO A 195 5.30 8.30 18.23
C PRO A 195 6.03 6.99 17.91
N LYS A 196 5.88 5.95 18.75
CA LYS A 196 6.44 4.61 18.54
C LYS A 196 5.47 3.65 17.82
N LYS A 197 4.29 4.09 17.39
CA LYS A 197 3.24 3.24 16.81
C LYS A 197 3.77 2.39 15.64
N VAL A 198 4.47 3.00 14.69
CA VAL A 198 5.04 2.30 13.53
C VAL A 198 6.02 1.21 13.98
N ARG A 199 6.92 1.55 14.91
CA ARG A 199 7.88 0.60 15.48
C ARG A 199 7.17 -0.57 16.16
N ASN A 200 6.16 -0.29 16.99
CA ASN A 200 5.40 -1.34 17.69
C ASN A 200 4.66 -2.27 16.71
N ILE A 201 4.16 -1.73 15.60
CA ILE A 201 3.53 -2.53 14.54
C ILE A 201 4.54 -3.48 13.90
N VAL A 202 5.70 -2.95 13.49
CA VAL A 202 6.75 -3.73 12.82
C VAL A 202 7.36 -4.77 13.76
N ASP A 203 7.77 -4.36 14.96
CA ASP A 203 8.40 -5.25 15.95
C ASP A 203 7.45 -6.38 16.37
N GLY A 204 6.16 -6.07 16.53
CA GLY A 204 5.14 -7.06 16.89
C GLY A 204 4.74 -8.02 15.76
N ASN A 205 5.01 -7.67 14.49
CA ASN A 205 4.50 -8.41 13.33
C ASN A 205 5.59 -8.73 12.28
N LEU A 206 6.86 -8.74 12.68
CA LEU A 206 8.00 -8.89 11.76
C LEU A 206 7.88 -10.14 10.87
N LYS A 207 7.44 -11.26 11.45
CA LYS A 207 7.21 -12.51 10.70
C LYS A 207 6.14 -12.32 9.61
N SER A 208 5.02 -11.69 9.93
CA SER A 208 3.95 -11.45 8.97
C SER A 208 4.35 -10.43 7.89
N PHE A 209 5.20 -9.46 8.21
CA PHE A 209 5.80 -8.59 7.17
C PHE A 209 6.69 -9.37 6.21
N ARG A 210 7.54 -10.28 6.74
CA ARG A 210 8.35 -11.18 5.90
C ARG A 210 7.49 -12.01 4.98
N GLU A 211 6.45 -12.65 5.50
CA GLU A 211 5.49 -13.43 4.71
C GLU A 211 4.80 -12.58 3.63
N LEU A 212 4.36 -11.37 3.99
CA LEU A 212 3.67 -10.44 3.08
C LEU A 212 4.55 -9.98 1.91
N TYR A 213 5.83 -9.66 2.17
CA TYR A 213 6.73 -9.10 1.17
C TYR A 213 7.68 -10.11 0.53
N GLN A 214 7.72 -11.37 0.99
CA GLN A 214 8.66 -12.38 0.49
C GLN A 214 8.62 -12.49 -1.04
N HIS A 215 7.42 -12.64 -1.60
CA HIS A 215 7.24 -12.77 -3.05
C HIS A 215 7.65 -11.50 -3.80
N THR A 216 7.22 -10.33 -3.33
CA THR A 216 7.55 -9.03 -3.94
C THR A 216 9.05 -8.74 -3.92
N ILE A 217 9.73 -9.08 -2.82
CA ILE A 217 11.19 -8.91 -2.67
C ILE A 217 11.93 -9.87 -3.61
N GLN A 218 11.52 -11.14 -3.67
CA GLN A 218 12.16 -12.15 -4.53
C GLN A 218 12.08 -11.80 -6.02
N ASN A 219 10.99 -11.15 -6.43
CA ASN A 219 10.76 -10.76 -7.83
C ASN A 219 11.18 -9.33 -8.15
N SER A 220 11.72 -8.58 -7.18
CA SER A 220 12.15 -7.19 -7.42
C SER A 220 13.49 -7.16 -8.16
N PRO A 221 13.58 -6.48 -9.31
CA PRO A 221 14.87 -6.30 -10.00
C PRO A 221 15.77 -5.29 -9.26
N PHE A 222 15.22 -4.52 -8.32
CA PHE A 222 15.89 -3.40 -7.66
C PHE A 222 16.49 -3.76 -6.30
N MET A 223 16.43 -5.01 -5.87
CA MET A 223 16.96 -5.45 -4.59
C MET A 223 17.71 -6.77 -4.72
N SER A 224 18.71 -6.97 -3.89
CA SER A 224 19.37 -8.27 -3.70
C SER A 224 19.72 -8.50 -2.23
N ARG A 225 19.75 -9.76 -1.81
CA ARG A 225 20.25 -10.13 -0.47
C ARG A 225 21.78 -10.18 -0.50
N SER A 226 22.43 -9.63 0.51
CA SER A 226 23.89 -9.67 0.60
C SER A 226 24.40 -11.10 0.78
N LEU A 227 25.39 -11.50 -0.02
CA LEU A 227 26.03 -12.82 0.07
C LEU A 227 26.93 -12.96 1.31
N SER A 228 27.40 -11.85 1.87
CA SER A 228 28.34 -11.83 3.00
C SER A 228 27.65 -11.73 4.36
N ASN A 229 26.38 -11.29 4.40
CA ASN A 229 25.58 -11.22 5.62
C ASN A 229 24.10 -11.38 5.24
N GLY A 230 23.52 -12.55 5.55
CA GLY A 230 22.16 -12.92 5.10
C GLY A 230 21.04 -12.00 5.58
N ASP A 231 21.29 -11.19 6.61
CA ASP A 231 20.32 -10.24 7.18
C ASP A 231 20.36 -8.85 6.52
N LEU A 232 21.35 -8.59 5.66
CA LEU A 232 21.54 -7.28 5.04
C LEU A 232 20.97 -7.25 3.61
N LEU A 233 20.12 -6.25 3.34
CA LEU A 233 19.52 -6.01 2.03
C LEU A 233 20.28 -4.89 1.30
N LEU A 234 20.41 -5.07 -0.01
CA LEU A 234 21.08 -4.14 -0.92
C LEU A 234 20.07 -3.60 -1.93
N ALA A 235 19.98 -2.28 -2.05
CA ALA A 235 19.33 -1.64 -3.19
C ALA A 235 20.28 -1.71 -4.39
N ASN A 236 19.82 -2.31 -5.48
CA ASN A 236 20.60 -2.39 -6.71
C ASN A 236 20.64 -1.00 -7.35
N SER A 237 21.78 -0.31 -7.22
CA SER A 237 22.04 0.89 -7.99
C SER A 237 22.68 0.48 -9.32
N ASN A 238 22.03 0.79 -10.44
CA ASN A 238 22.61 0.64 -11.78
C ASN A 238 23.72 1.67 -12.06
N ASP A 239 24.37 2.19 -11.03
CA ASP A 239 25.60 2.95 -11.17
C ASP A 239 26.65 1.97 -11.67
N LEU A 240 26.71 1.84 -12.99
CA LEU A 240 27.86 1.37 -13.73
C LEU A 240 29.05 2.19 -13.21
N LYS A 241 29.76 1.68 -12.21
CA LYS A 241 31.12 2.14 -11.92
C LYS A 241 31.83 2.08 -13.28
N PRO A 242 32.36 3.19 -13.80
CA PRO A 242 33.15 3.12 -15.01
C PRO A 242 34.25 2.10 -14.74
N SER A 243 34.22 1.00 -15.49
CA SER A 243 35.27 -0.01 -15.41
C SER A 243 36.59 0.73 -15.62
N PRO A 244 37.63 0.51 -14.81
CA PRO A 244 38.91 1.15 -15.03
C PRO A 244 39.34 0.74 -16.44
N THR A 245 39.34 1.71 -17.35
CA THR A 245 39.87 1.53 -18.68
C THR A 245 41.29 1.01 -18.48
N ARG A 246 41.56 -0.24 -18.89
CA ARG A 246 42.92 -0.74 -18.93
C ARG A 246 43.68 0.24 -19.83
N LEU A 247 44.54 1.06 -19.22
CA LEU A 247 45.65 1.68 -19.92
C LEU A 247 46.47 0.53 -20.47
N ALA A 248 46.18 0.15 -21.72
CA ALA A 248 47.13 -0.60 -22.50
C ALA A 248 48.25 0.40 -22.83
N ASP A 249 49.37 0.25 -22.13
CA ASP A 249 50.65 0.81 -22.54
C ASP A 249 50.96 0.30 -23.95
N SER A 250 50.64 1.11 -24.95
CA SER A 250 51.21 0.98 -26.29
C SER A 250 52.40 1.93 -26.38
N THR A 251 53.53 1.51 -25.81
CA THR A 251 54.84 2.00 -26.24
C THR A 251 55.11 1.51 -27.66
N THR A 252 54.58 2.19 -28.65
CA THR A 252 55.04 2.10 -30.04
C THR A 252 55.93 3.29 -30.34
N LYS A 253 57.23 3.01 -30.45
CA LYS A 253 58.28 3.95 -30.87
C LYS A 253 57.91 4.59 -32.21
N LEU A 254 57.91 5.92 -32.27
CA LEU A 254 57.93 6.70 -33.51
C LEU A 254 59.33 6.68 -34.15
N SER A 255 59.38 6.57 -35.48
CA SER A 255 60.38 7.23 -36.33
C SER A 255 59.91 7.24 -37.80
N PRO A 256 60.37 8.19 -38.65
CA PRO A 256 59.44 9.09 -39.37
C PRO A 256 59.60 9.10 -40.91
N ARG A 257 58.60 9.72 -41.57
CA ARG A 257 58.53 10.39 -42.92
C ARG A 257 57.16 10.04 -43.54
N SER A 258 56.38 10.91 -44.18
CA SER A 258 56.60 12.21 -44.82
C SER A 258 55.25 12.88 -45.15
N SER A 259 55.18 14.20 -44.94
CA SER A 259 54.50 15.25 -45.73
C SER A 259 53.00 15.18 -46.09
N CYS A 260 52.34 16.28 -45.71
CA CYS A 260 51.43 17.14 -46.49
C CYS A 260 49.92 16.84 -46.48
N GLY A 261 49.13 17.88 -46.19
CA GLY A 261 47.70 17.94 -46.51
C GLY A 261 46.83 18.58 -45.44
N ALA A 262 46.96 19.89 -45.23
CA ALA A 262 46.02 20.68 -44.45
C ALA A 262 44.66 20.76 -45.17
N LEU A 263 43.53 20.66 -44.44
CA LEU A 263 42.31 21.37 -44.85
C LEU A 263 41.37 21.70 -43.69
N SER A 264 40.90 22.93 -43.79
CA SER A 264 40.26 23.80 -42.81
C SER A 264 38.86 23.37 -42.36
N LEU A 265 38.58 23.69 -41.09
CA LEU A 265 37.26 23.88 -40.50
C LEU A 265 36.41 24.88 -41.31
N ARG A 266 35.11 24.60 -41.44
CA ARG A 266 34.06 25.63 -41.54
C ARG A 266 32.89 25.25 -40.64
N SER A 267 32.56 26.18 -39.74
CA SER A 267 31.33 26.20 -38.97
C SER A 267 30.17 26.63 -39.87
N CYS A 268 28.97 26.12 -39.58
CA CYS A 268 27.72 26.75 -39.96
C CYS A 268 26.75 26.64 -38.79
N SER A 269 26.62 27.76 -38.10
CA SER A 269 25.55 28.08 -37.15
C SER A 269 24.22 28.27 -37.88
N GLY A 270 23.17 27.59 -37.43
CA GLY A 270 21.80 27.81 -37.87
C GLY A 270 20.86 27.90 -36.67
N GLN A 271 20.44 29.12 -36.34
CA GLN A 271 19.37 29.42 -35.38
C GLN A 271 18.01 29.00 -35.95
N VAL A 272 17.15 28.38 -35.14
CA VAL A 272 15.69 28.42 -35.36
C VAL A 272 14.98 28.77 -34.06
N ALA A 273 14.08 29.75 -34.20
CA ALA A 273 13.47 30.57 -33.17
C ALA A 273 12.37 29.87 -32.35
N ARG A 274 12.24 30.31 -31.10
CA ARG A 274 11.12 30.01 -30.18
C ARG A 274 9.88 30.82 -30.58
N ARG A 275 8.71 30.18 -30.59
CA ARG A 275 7.40 30.85 -30.54
C ARG A 275 6.74 30.54 -29.20
N ALA A 276 6.56 31.58 -28.38
CA ALA A 276 5.76 31.55 -27.16
C ALA A 276 4.38 32.15 -27.46
N SER A 277 3.30 31.45 -27.13
CA SER A 277 1.96 32.05 -27.07
C SER A 277 1.68 32.48 -25.63
N LYS A 278 1.36 33.76 -25.47
CA LYS A 278 0.76 34.36 -24.27
C LYS A 278 -0.74 34.06 -24.26
N VAL A 279 -1.26 33.63 -23.12
CA VAL A 279 -2.69 33.71 -22.80
C VAL A 279 -2.80 34.60 -21.55
N SER A 280 -3.51 35.71 -21.68
CA SER A 280 -3.85 36.63 -20.58
C SER A 280 -5.16 36.20 -19.89
N PRO A 281 -5.33 36.47 -18.59
CA PRO A 281 -6.59 36.27 -17.87
C PRO A 281 -7.47 37.53 -17.92
N LEU A 282 -8.80 37.34 -17.94
CA LEU A 282 -9.81 38.38 -17.71
C LEU A 282 -10.51 38.14 -16.38
N LEU A 283 -10.58 39.18 -15.56
CA LEU A 283 -11.31 39.28 -14.29
C LEU A 283 -12.80 39.66 -14.54
N GLY A 284 -13.68 39.21 -13.65
CA GLY A 284 -14.62 40.09 -12.93
C GLY A 284 -16.09 40.08 -13.33
N ALA A 285 -16.91 39.34 -12.58
CA ALA A 285 -18.14 39.76 -11.87
C ALA A 285 -18.77 38.55 -11.17
#